data_AF-A0A936JM32-F1
#
_entry.id   AF-A0A936JM32-F1
#
_cell.length_a   1.000
_cell.length_b   1.000
_cell.length_c   1.000
_cell.angle_alpha   90.00
_cell.angle_beta   90.00
_cell.angle_gamma   90.00
#
_symmetry.space_group_name_H-M   'P 1'
#
loop_
_entity.id
_entity.type
_entity.pdbx_description
1 polymer ?
#
loop_
_entity_poly.entity_id
_entity_poly.type
_entity_poly.pdbx_seq_one_letter_code
_entity_poly.pdbx_strand_id
1 'polypeptide(L)'
;MKSMSYRPQAVRKKEIPKERGGTRTLGIPSTEDKIVQKGISSILTALFDPSFIETSYGFREKMGCHDALKQVHQEITLKRVNYIIDADIKSFFDNVNHDWLVQFLEHRIKDKKFIRLIIRFLKAGIMDEGSFRARATRERLQGGIITQS
;
A
#
# COMPACT_ATOMS: atom_id res chain seq x y z
N MET A 1 12.75 11.64 -16.55
CA MET A 1 11.37 11.13 -16.69
C MET A 1 10.54 11.77 -17.82
N LYS A 2 11.12 12.34 -18.89
CA LYS A 2 10.34 13.04 -19.95
C LYS A 2 9.82 12.14 -21.10
N SER A 3 10.30 10.91 -21.25
CA SER A 3 10.04 10.07 -22.44
C SER A 3 9.02 8.92 -22.25
N MET A 4 8.33 8.82 -21.11
CA MET A 4 7.32 7.76 -20.84
C MET A 4 7.81 6.30 -21.02
N SER A 5 9.13 6.09 -21.12
CA SER A 5 9.76 4.80 -21.41
C SER A 5 9.93 3.91 -20.18
N TYR A 6 9.80 4.46 -18.98
CA TYR A 6 10.02 3.70 -17.75
C TYR A 6 8.98 2.59 -17.59
N ARG A 7 9.48 1.36 -17.45
CA ARG A 7 8.71 0.15 -17.21
C ARG A 7 9.21 -0.44 -15.88
N PRO A 8 8.35 -0.54 -14.85
CA PRO A 8 8.73 -1.17 -13.60
C PRO A 8 9.24 -2.59 -13.84
N GLN A 9 10.26 -3.00 -13.10
CA GLN A 9 10.79 -4.34 -13.19
C GLN A 9 9.96 -5.30 -12.33
N ALA A 10 9.99 -6.59 -12.69
CA ALA A 10 9.29 -7.60 -11.91
C ALA A 10 9.98 -7.77 -10.54
N VAL A 11 9.18 -7.84 -9.48
CA VAL A 11 9.68 -7.86 -8.10
C VAL A 11 10.26 -9.24 -7.78
N ARG A 12 11.49 -9.30 -7.23
CA ARG A 12 12.15 -10.57 -6.89
C ARG A 12 11.53 -11.18 -5.63
N LYS A 13 11.07 -12.43 -5.71
CA LYS A 13 10.56 -13.20 -4.56
C LYS A 13 11.74 -13.69 -3.70
N LYS A 14 11.65 -13.52 -2.38
CA LYS A 14 12.58 -14.09 -1.39
C LYS A 14 11.80 -14.59 -0.19
N GLU A 15 11.97 -15.85 0.16
CA GLU A 15 11.34 -16.41 1.37
C GLU A 15 12.23 -16.24 2.59
N ILE A 16 11.65 -15.80 3.70
CA ILE A 16 12.33 -15.65 4.99
C ILE A 16 11.58 -16.46 6.05
N PRO A 17 12.26 -17.29 6.86
CA PRO A 17 11.62 -18.03 7.93
C PRO A 17 11.06 -17.11 9.02
N LYS A 18 9.92 -17.46 9.61
CA LYS A 18 9.38 -16.80 10.81
C LYS A 18 9.88 -17.50 12.09
N GLU A 19 10.04 -16.74 13.17
CA GLU A 19 10.47 -17.26 14.48
C GLU A 19 9.55 -18.33 15.07
N ARG A 20 8.24 -18.29 14.74
CA ARG A 20 7.23 -19.26 15.22
C ARG A 20 6.73 -20.21 14.12
N GLY A 21 7.57 -20.48 13.11
CA GLY A 21 7.25 -21.39 12.00
C GLY A 21 6.51 -20.72 10.83
N GLY A 22 6.67 -21.32 9.65
CA GLY A 22 6.18 -20.80 8.36
C GLY A 22 7.15 -19.84 7.66
N THR A 23 6.88 -19.53 6.40
CA THR A 23 7.69 -18.62 5.58
C THR A 23 6.99 -17.27 5.37
N ARG A 24 7.80 -16.23 5.22
CA ARG A 24 7.41 -14.87 4.88
C ARG A 24 7.97 -14.56 3.49
N THR A 25 7.09 -14.49 2.50
CA THR A 25 7.48 -14.13 1.13
C THR A 25 7.67 -12.62 1.02
N LEU A 26 8.92 -12.19 0.87
CA LEU A 26 9.28 -10.81 0.55
C LEU A 26 9.34 -10.61 -0.96
N GLY A 27 8.87 -9.45 -1.41
CA GLY A 27 9.19 -8.96 -2.73
C GLY A 27 10.20 -7.86 -2.64
N ILE A 28 11.35 -8.06 -3.26
CA ILE A 28 12.41 -7.06 -3.30
C ILE A 28 12.33 -6.36 -4.67
N PRO A 29 11.74 -5.15 -4.74
CA PRO A 29 11.80 -4.35 -5.97
C PRO A 29 13.24 -3.89 -6.22
N SER A 30 13.55 -3.54 -7.47
CA SER A 30 14.83 -2.93 -7.82
C SER A 30 15.03 -1.61 -7.05
N THR A 31 16.28 -1.21 -6.84
CA THR A 31 16.58 0.05 -6.13
C THR A 31 15.97 1.26 -6.84
N GLU A 32 15.99 1.27 -8.18
CA GLU A 32 15.35 2.31 -8.98
C GLU A 32 13.85 2.34 -8.75
N ASP A 33 13.19 1.18 -8.75
CA ASP A 33 11.76 1.07 -8.50
C ASP A 33 11.42 1.54 -7.09
N LYS A 34 12.26 1.27 -6.07
CA LYS A 34 12.07 1.82 -4.72
C LYS A 34 12.09 3.34 -4.70
N ILE A 35 13.01 3.96 -5.43
CA ILE A 35 13.12 5.42 -5.51
C ILE A 35 11.86 6.00 -6.16
N VAL A 36 11.42 5.43 -7.28
CA VAL A 36 10.22 5.87 -7.99
C VAL A 36 8.96 5.64 -7.15
N GLN A 37 8.84 4.49 -6.49
CA GLN A 37 7.73 4.19 -5.58
C GLN A 37 7.68 5.16 -4.40
N LYS A 38 8.83 5.52 -3.82
CA LYS A 38 8.91 6.51 -2.75
C LYS A 38 8.46 7.89 -3.23
N GLY A 39 8.87 8.31 -4.44
CA GLY A 39 8.42 9.56 -5.03
C GLY A 39 6.91 9.59 -5.28
N ILE A 40 6.34 8.50 -5.81
CA ILE A 40 4.88 8.35 -5.99
C ILE A 40 4.16 8.44 -4.66
N SER A 41 4.64 7.70 -3.64
CA SER A 41 4.08 7.70 -2.28
C SER A 41 4.05 9.12 -1.70
N SER A 42 5.16 9.86 -1.73
CA SER A 42 5.20 11.25 -1.23
C SER A 42 4.20 12.18 -1.93
N ILE A 43 4.02 12.05 -3.25
CA ILE A 43 3.04 12.85 -4.00
C ILE A 43 1.61 12.47 -3.58
N LEU A 44 1.32 11.18 -3.45
CA LEU A 44 0.01 10.72 -3.01
C LEU A 44 -0.30 11.15 -1.58
N THR A 45 0.66 11.02 -0.66
CA THR A 45 0.52 11.51 0.72
C THR A 45 0.19 12.99 0.73
N ALA A 46 0.93 13.83 0.00
CA ALA A 46 0.66 15.27 -0.05
C ALA A 46 -0.75 15.62 -0.60
N LEU A 47 -1.28 14.81 -1.52
CA LEU A 47 -2.60 15.03 -2.12
C LEU A 47 -3.75 14.51 -1.26
N PHE A 48 -3.57 13.37 -0.59
CA PHE A 48 -4.64 12.68 0.13
C PHE A 48 -4.62 12.95 1.64
N ASP A 49 -3.46 13.15 2.26
CA ASP A 49 -3.32 13.38 3.71
C ASP A 49 -4.26 14.48 4.25
N PRO A 50 -4.43 15.64 3.58
CA PRO A 50 -5.35 16.69 4.04
C PRO A 50 -6.82 16.30 4.01
N SER A 51 -7.18 15.23 3.30
CA SER A 51 -8.57 14.77 3.15
C SER A 51 -8.92 13.58 4.04
N PHE A 52 -7.97 13.04 4.80
CA PHE A 52 -8.26 11.98 5.75
C PHE A 52 -9.02 12.51 6.95
N ILE A 53 -9.93 11.68 7.46
CA ILE A 53 -10.61 11.92 8.73
C ILE A 53 -9.59 11.96 9.88
N GLU A 54 -9.89 12.75 10.91
CA GLU A 54 -9.00 12.96 12.07
C GLU A 54 -8.74 11.67 12.85
N THR A 55 -9.68 10.72 12.82
CA THR A 55 -9.58 9.40 13.45
C THR A 55 -8.82 8.36 12.61
N SER A 56 -8.26 8.75 11.47
CA SER A 56 -7.38 7.90 10.67
C SER A 56 -5.95 8.04 11.14
N TYR A 57 -5.39 6.97 11.70
CA TYR A 57 -4.02 6.93 12.25
C TYR A 57 -3.05 6.08 11.44
N GLY A 58 -3.56 5.18 10.59
CA GLY A 58 -2.73 4.24 9.85
C GLY A 58 -1.93 4.91 8.73
N PHE A 59 -0.63 4.62 8.65
CA PHE A 59 0.27 5.01 7.54
C PHE A 59 0.37 6.53 7.25
N ARG A 60 0.03 7.37 8.23
CA ARG A 60 0.14 8.83 8.11
C ARG A 60 1.42 9.36 8.73
N GLU A 61 1.96 10.42 8.16
CA GLU A 61 3.11 11.10 8.75
C GLU A 61 2.71 11.69 10.11
N LYS A 62 3.57 11.47 11.12
CA LYS A 62 3.42 11.99 12.50
C LYS A 62 2.26 11.39 13.32
N MET A 63 1.59 10.34 12.84
CA MET A 63 0.55 9.62 13.57
C MET A 63 0.99 8.18 13.80
N GLY A 64 0.81 7.66 15.02
CA GLY A 64 1.22 6.31 15.39
C GLY A 64 0.13 5.50 16.09
N CYS A 65 0.43 4.21 16.33
CA CYS A 65 -0.46 3.31 17.06
C CYS A 65 -0.79 3.82 18.47
N HIS A 66 0.15 4.52 19.11
CA HIS A 66 -0.06 5.09 20.44
C HIS A 66 -1.09 6.23 20.43
N ASP A 67 -1.16 7.03 19.37
CA ASP A 67 -2.15 8.09 19.25
C ASP A 67 -3.57 7.51 19.09
N ALA A 68 -3.70 6.45 18.29
CA ALA A 68 -4.96 5.72 18.15
C ALA A 68 -5.44 5.14 19.49
N LEU A 69 -4.54 4.48 20.23
CA LEU A 69 -4.84 3.93 21.55
C LEU A 69 -5.23 5.02 22.55
N LYS A 70 -4.53 6.16 22.53
CA LYS A 70 -4.83 7.30 23.38
C LYS A 70 -6.23 7.85 23.10
N GLN A 71 -6.63 8.00 21.84
CA GLN A 71 -7.97 8.45 21.50
C GLN A 71 -9.03 7.46 21.98
N VAL A 72 -8.87 6.17 21.71
CA VAL A 72 -9.81 5.13 22.16
C VAL A 72 -9.96 5.16 23.69
N HIS A 73 -8.85 5.26 24.42
CA HIS A 73 -8.87 5.35 25.87
C HIS A 73 -9.61 6.59 26.38
N GLN A 74 -9.37 7.76 25.79
CA GLN A 74 -10.08 8.99 26.14
C GLN A 74 -11.58 8.90 25.86
N GLU A 75 -11.96 8.36 24.70
CA GLU A 75 -13.36 8.20 24.29
C GLU A 75 -14.15 7.29 25.24
N ILE A 76 -13.57 6.13 25.60
CA ILE A 76 -14.19 5.19 26.55
C ILE A 76 -14.28 5.78 27.97
N THR A 77 -13.29 6.56 28.38
CA THR A 77 -13.22 7.11 29.75
C THR A 77 -14.15 8.32 29.93
N LEU A 78 -14.25 9.18 28.92
CA LEU A 78 -15.00 10.45 29.00
C LEU A 78 -16.46 10.30 28.57
N LYS A 79 -16.78 9.31 27.73
CA LYS A 79 -18.14 9.10 27.22
C LYS A 79 -18.71 7.78 27.74
N ARG A 80 -20.04 7.69 27.81
CA ARG A 80 -20.74 6.45 28.17
C ARG A 80 -20.78 5.48 26.98
N VAL A 81 -19.62 4.89 26.67
CA VAL A 81 -19.48 3.86 25.63
C VAL A 81 -19.77 2.50 26.23
N ASN A 82 -20.83 1.84 25.79
CA ASN A 82 -21.23 0.52 26.28
C ASN A 82 -20.79 -0.64 25.37
N TYR A 83 -20.48 -0.35 24.10
CA TYR A 83 -20.13 -1.35 23.09
C TYR A 83 -18.99 -0.84 22.21
N ILE A 84 -18.06 -1.75 21.90
CA ILE A 84 -16.96 -1.52 20.97
C ILE A 84 -17.09 -2.57 19.86
N ILE A 85 -17.08 -2.12 18.61
CA ILE A 85 -17.14 -3.00 17.44
C ILE A 85 -15.74 -3.04 16.84
N ASP A 86 -15.13 -4.22 16.85
CA ASP A 86 -13.87 -4.48 16.16
C ASP A 86 -14.17 -5.06 14.77
N ALA A 87 -13.59 -4.46 13.73
CA ALA A 87 -13.80 -4.83 12.35
C ALA A 87 -12.45 -4.85 11.61
N ASP A 88 -12.10 -6.01 11.05
CA ASP A 88 -10.90 -6.20 10.24
C ASP A 88 -11.27 -6.69 8.83
N ILE A 89 -10.59 -6.15 7.82
CA ILE A 89 -10.79 -6.55 6.42
C ILE A 89 -9.72 -7.56 6.04
N LYS A 90 -10.11 -8.83 6.02
CA LYS A 90 -9.23 -9.93 5.61
C LYS A 90 -8.70 -9.69 4.19
N SER A 91 -7.37 -9.72 4.04
CA SER A 91 -6.71 -9.63 2.74
C SER A 91 -7.13 -8.38 1.94
N PHE A 92 -7.27 -7.23 2.61
CA PHE A 92 -7.64 -5.96 1.98
C PHE A 92 -6.92 -5.74 0.64
N PHE A 93 -5.59 -5.77 0.64
CA PHE A 93 -4.75 -5.53 -0.54
C PHE A 93 -4.89 -6.58 -1.65
N ASP A 94 -5.28 -7.81 -1.34
CA ASP A 94 -5.47 -8.86 -2.35
C ASP A 94 -6.82 -8.72 -3.06
N ASN A 95 -7.80 -8.12 -2.37
CA ASN A 95 -9.18 -8.01 -2.84
C ASN A 95 -9.55 -6.60 -3.31
N VAL A 96 -8.63 -5.62 -3.30
CA VAL A 96 -8.89 -4.29 -3.84
C VAL A 96 -9.15 -4.40 -5.34
N ASN A 97 -10.33 -3.94 -5.78
CA ASN A 97 -10.61 -3.82 -7.19
C ASN A 97 -9.77 -2.69 -7.79
N HIS A 98 -8.86 -3.04 -8.69
CA HIS A 98 -7.94 -2.10 -9.32
C HIS A 98 -8.65 -1.04 -10.18
N ASP A 99 -9.80 -1.37 -10.79
CA ASP A 99 -10.55 -0.42 -11.61
C ASP A 99 -11.17 0.68 -10.73
N TRP A 100 -11.74 0.29 -9.59
CA TRP A 100 -12.24 1.24 -8.60
C TRP A 100 -11.12 2.10 -8.04
N LEU A 101 -9.97 1.51 -7.68
CA LEU A 101 -8.81 2.25 -7.19
C LEU A 101 -8.35 3.33 -8.20
N VAL A 102 -8.29 2.97 -9.49
CA VAL A 102 -7.91 3.92 -10.55
C VAL A 102 -8.96 5.03 -10.69
N GLN A 103 -10.25 4.71 -10.67
CA GLN A 103 -11.31 5.73 -10.73
C GLN A 103 -11.23 6.73 -9.57
N PHE A 104 -10.93 6.27 -8.35
CA PHE A 104 -10.72 7.15 -7.21
C PHE A 104 -9.51 8.08 -7.39
N LEU A 105 -8.41 7.56 -7.95
CA LEU A 105 -7.23 8.37 -8.27
C LEU A 105 -7.54 9.40 -9.36
N GLU A 106 -8.26 9.01 -10.41
CA GLU A 106 -8.69 9.90 -11.52
C GLU A 106 -9.60 11.04 -11.05
N HIS A 107 -10.36 10.84 -9.97
CA HIS A 107 -11.21 11.88 -9.41
C HIS A 107 -10.42 13.07 -8.86
N ARG A 108 -9.25 12.83 -8.25
CA ARG A 108 -8.40 13.88 -7.65
C ARG A 108 -7.21 14.27 -8.52
N ILE A 109 -6.71 13.35 -9.34
CA ILE A 109 -5.48 13.54 -10.14
C ILE A 109 -5.86 13.67 -11.62
N LYS A 110 -5.59 14.83 -12.22
CA LYS A 110 -5.83 15.06 -13.65
C LYS A 110 -4.68 14.59 -14.55
N ASP A 111 -3.50 14.33 -13.98
CA ASP A 111 -2.34 13.88 -14.74
C ASP A 111 -2.45 12.40 -15.16
N LYS A 112 -2.93 12.19 -16.38
CA LYS A 112 -3.04 10.86 -17.01
C LYS A 112 -1.70 10.13 -17.10
N LYS A 113 -0.56 10.83 -17.16
CA LYS A 113 0.77 10.20 -17.22
C LYS A 113 1.15 9.60 -15.88
N PHE A 114 0.85 10.30 -14.79
CA PHE A 114 1.06 9.82 -13.43
C PHE A 114 0.17 8.61 -13.12
N ILE A 115 -1.12 8.68 -13.47
CA ILE A 115 -2.05 7.55 -13.28
C ILE A 115 -1.59 6.34 -14.09
N ARG A 116 -1.15 6.54 -15.33
CA ARG A 116 -0.59 5.45 -16.15
C ARG A 116 0.64 4.81 -15.49
N LEU A 117 1.48 5.58 -14.80
CA LEU A 117 2.64 5.06 -14.07
C LEU A 117 2.19 4.19 -12.88
N ILE A 118 1.19 4.64 -12.12
CA ILE A 118 0.61 3.85 -11.01
C ILE A 118 0.01 2.55 -11.52
N ILE A 119 -0.76 2.60 -12.61
CA ILE A 119 -1.32 1.39 -13.25
C ILE A 119 -0.21 0.43 -13.68
N ARG A 120 0.91 0.93 -14.21
CA ARG A 120 2.06 0.08 -14.54
C ARG A 120 2.65 -0.59 -13.31
N PHE A 121 2.74 0.10 -12.17
CA PHE A 121 3.19 -0.50 -10.91
C PHE A 121 2.19 -1.52 -10.34
N LEU A 122 0.88 -1.27 -10.46
CA LEU A 122 -0.16 -2.23 -10.03
C LEU A 122 -0.14 -3.51 -10.88
N LYS A 123 0.18 -3.39 -12.18
CA LYS A 123 0.29 -4.52 -13.12
C LYS A 123 1.67 -5.18 -13.14
N ALA A 124 2.70 -4.53 -12.62
CA ALA A 124 4.03 -5.11 -12.51
C ALA A 124 3.96 -6.34 -11.59
N GLY A 125 4.13 -7.51 -12.20
CA GLY A 125 3.99 -8.81 -11.55
C GLY A 125 5.15 -9.15 -10.60
N ILE A 126 5.13 -10.40 -10.16
CA ILE A 126 6.10 -11.02 -9.25
C ILE A 126 7.01 -11.90 -10.11
N MET A 127 8.33 -11.71 -10.03
CA MET A 127 9.29 -12.60 -10.69
C MET A 127 9.64 -13.75 -9.74
N ASP A 128 9.32 -14.98 -10.15
CA ASP A 128 9.57 -16.20 -9.39
C ASP A 128 10.61 -17.04 -10.16
N GLU A 129 11.81 -17.17 -9.58
CA GLU A 129 12.91 -18.06 -10.03
C GLU A 129 13.16 -18.13 -11.56
N GLY A 130 13.29 -16.98 -12.21
CA GLY A 130 13.63 -16.92 -13.64
C GLY A 130 12.47 -17.19 -14.61
N SER A 131 11.26 -17.45 -14.10
CA SER A 131 10.03 -17.55 -14.89
C SER A 131 9.16 -16.29 -14.70
N PHE A 132 8.74 -15.67 -15.80
CA PHE A 132 7.81 -14.55 -15.75
C PHE A 132 6.42 -15.08 -15.45
N ARG A 133 6.00 -15.04 -14.18
CA ARG A 133 4.60 -15.30 -13.81
C ARG A 133 3.84 -13.98 -13.86
N ALA A 134 2.88 -13.86 -14.78
CA ALA A 134 1.83 -12.86 -14.64
C ALA A 134 1.21 -13.03 -13.24
N ARG A 135 1.00 -11.93 -12.50
CA ARG A 135 0.56 -11.95 -11.11
C ARG A 135 -0.63 -12.91 -10.95
N ALA A 136 -0.40 -14.08 -10.36
CA ALA A 136 -1.48 -14.90 -9.83
C ALA A 136 -2.12 -14.07 -8.71
N THR A 137 -3.43 -13.91 -8.76
CA THR A 137 -4.26 -13.01 -7.96
C THR A 137 -4.21 -13.29 -6.44
N ARG A 138 -3.25 -14.07 -5.92
CA ARG A 138 -3.26 -14.64 -4.56
C ARG A 138 -1.92 -14.69 -3.82
N GLU A 139 -0.80 -14.26 -4.40
CA GLU A 139 0.51 -14.36 -3.72
C GLU A 139 1.08 -12.99 -3.33
N ARG A 140 1.19 -12.76 -2.02
CA ARG A 140 1.73 -11.54 -1.43
C ARG A 140 3.24 -11.47 -1.58
N LEU A 141 3.73 -10.30 -2.00
CA LEU A 141 5.13 -9.90 -1.86
C LEU A 141 5.23 -8.74 -0.87
N GLN A 142 5.78 -8.98 0.31
CA GLN A 142 6.04 -7.89 1.26
C GLN A 142 7.29 -7.12 0.86
N GLY A 143 7.15 -5.87 0.43
CA GLY A 143 8.28 -4.98 0.15
C GLY A 143 8.05 -3.87 -0.89
N GLY A 144 6.85 -3.76 -1.48
CA GLY A 144 6.46 -2.57 -2.22
C GLY A 144 6.16 -1.40 -1.28
N ILE A 145 6.81 -0.25 -1.47
CA ILE A 145 6.56 0.97 -0.67
C ILE A 145 5.13 1.46 -0.88
N ILE A 146 4.57 1.25 -2.08
CA ILE A 146 3.18 1.60 -2.43
C ILE A 146 2.14 0.74 -1.69
N THR A 147 2.49 -0.47 -1.25
CA THR A 147 1.58 -1.35 -0.49
C THR A 147 1.57 -1.05 1.02
N GLN A 148 2.36 -0.07 1.48
CA GLN A 148 2.43 0.35 2.88
C GLN A 148 2.09 1.83 3.07
N SER A 149 1.54 2.51 2.04
CA SER A 149 1.06 3.89 2.11
C SER A 149 -0.46 3.93 2.07
#